data_AF-A0A2K3L0E6-F1
#
_entry.id   AF-A0A2K3L0E6-F1
#
_cell.length_a   1.000
_cell.length_b   1.000
_cell.length_c   1.000
_cell.angle_alpha   90.00
_cell.angle_beta   90.00
_cell.angle_gamma   90.00
#
_symmetry.space_group_name_H-M   'P 1'
#
loop_
_entity.id
_entity.type
_entity.pdbx_description
1 polymer ?
#
loop_
_entity_poly.entity_id
_entity_poly.type
_entity_poly.pdbx_seq_one_letter_code
_entity_poly.pdbx_strand_id
1 'polypeptide(L)'
;IPGPIPKGQIIEHQKKIGLWGITLPSADATLVGKTFSTLTENPNGLQGLDESPETVEKRKVFWSSVKPVHFGVKLGSKSLLGIFGYIAFGIILGLFGSTSFGRWLLLKYPSIFSLGGFSKNGPSEEEVESASFKMWFVGHGFSDESLAAKENSKPDTEIITRITGPEMGYVTTPIIMIQCALIILSQRNNLPKGGVYTPGIVFGPTDLQERLEQNGISFDVISKSKLSS
;
A
#
# COMPACT_ATOMS: atom_id res chain seq x y z
N ILE A 1 -12.91 9.73 -10.63
CA ILE A 1 -11.46 9.87 -10.87
C ILE A 1 -11.28 10.15 -12.35
N PRO A 2 -10.63 11.25 -12.75
CA PRO A 2 -10.42 11.58 -14.16
C PRO A 2 -9.56 10.52 -14.88
N GLY A 3 -9.74 10.39 -16.19
CA GLY A 3 -9.02 9.42 -17.03
C GLY A 3 -9.64 8.02 -17.05
N PRO A 4 -9.18 7.15 -17.97
CA PRO A 4 -9.70 5.80 -18.10
C PRO A 4 -9.30 4.92 -16.90
N ILE A 5 -10.18 3.98 -16.53
CA ILE A 5 -9.80 2.90 -15.60
C ILE A 5 -8.60 2.16 -16.21
N PRO A 6 -7.48 2.02 -15.48
CA PRO A 6 -6.32 1.31 -15.99
C PRO A 6 -6.73 -0.10 -16.44
N LYS A 7 -6.52 -0.44 -17.71
CA LYS A 7 -6.63 -1.83 -18.19
C LYS A 7 -5.47 -2.62 -17.58
N GLY A 8 -5.68 -3.11 -16.37
CA GLY A 8 -4.64 -3.85 -15.63
C GLY A 8 -4.26 -5.13 -16.37
N GLN A 9 -3.03 -5.20 -16.88
CA GLN A 9 -2.47 -6.47 -17.30
C GLN A 9 -2.26 -7.36 -16.07
N ILE A 10 -2.69 -8.62 -16.15
CA ILE A 10 -2.55 -9.59 -15.06
C ILE A 10 -1.07 -9.76 -14.70
N ILE A 11 -0.21 -9.87 -15.72
CA ILE A 11 1.25 -9.91 -15.60
C ILE A 11 1.82 -8.73 -16.38
N GLU A 12 2.71 -7.97 -15.76
CA GLU A 12 3.38 -6.82 -16.37
C GLU A 12 4.86 -6.81 -16.00
N HIS A 13 5.72 -6.36 -16.92
CA HIS A 13 7.14 -6.12 -16.62
C HIS A 13 7.40 -4.61 -16.49
N GLN A 14 7.72 -4.16 -15.28
CA GLN A 14 8.14 -2.78 -15.06
C GLN A 14 9.66 -2.68 -15.24
N LYS A 15 10.07 -2.29 -16.45
CA LYS A 15 11.49 -2.23 -16.87
C LYS A 15 12.33 -1.30 -16.00
N LYS A 16 11.77 -0.16 -15.55
CA LYS A 16 12.52 0.84 -14.76
C LYS A 16 12.94 0.33 -13.39
N ILE A 17 12.15 -0.56 -12.78
CA ILE A 17 12.47 -1.18 -11.49
C ILE A 17 13.03 -2.60 -11.63
N GLY A 18 13.01 -3.17 -12.84
CA GLY A 18 13.49 -4.51 -13.14
C GLY A 18 12.67 -5.63 -12.49
N LEU A 19 11.35 -5.43 -12.34
CA LEU A 19 10.45 -6.42 -11.72
C LEU A 19 9.32 -6.81 -12.65
N TRP A 20 9.06 -8.11 -12.70
CA TRP A 20 7.78 -8.65 -13.14
C TRP A 20 6.77 -8.54 -12.01
N GLY A 21 5.54 -8.15 -12.32
CA GLY A 21 4.46 -7.99 -11.36
C GLY A 21 3.26 -8.82 -11.78
N ILE A 22 2.70 -9.60 -10.85
CA ILE A 22 1.38 -10.21 -11.01
C ILE A 22 0.35 -9.50 -10.14
N THR A 23 -0.78 -9.14 -10.75
CA THR A 23 -1.90 -8.50 -10.04
C THR A 23 -2.50 -9.47 -9.03
N LEU A 24 -2.60 -9.03 -7.78
CA LEU A 24 -3.29 -9.77 -6.74
C LEU A 24 -4.68 -9.19 -6.46
N PRO A 25 -5.68 -10.02 -6.14
CA PRO A 25 -6.83 -9.56 -5.38
C PRO A 25 -6.34 -9.13 -3.99
N SER A 26 -6.16 -7.83 -3.78
CA SER A 26 -5.68 -7.27 -2.51
C SER A 26 -6.77 -6.48 -1.79
N ALA A 27 -6.87 -6.68 -0.47
CA ALA A 27 -7.66 -5.86 0.42
C ALA A 27 -7.19 -4.39 0.45
N ASP A 28 -5.93 -4.12 0.09
CA ASP A 28 -5.35 -2.78 0.08
C ASP A 28 -6.09 -1.87 -0.91
N ALA A 29 -6.47 -2.40 -2.09
CA ALA A 29 -7.24 -1.63 -3.06
C ALA A 29 -8.62 -1.22 -2.51
N THR A 30 -9.25 -2.11 -1.74
CA THR A 30 -10.49 -1.77 -1.03
C THR A 30 -10.26 -0.72 0.05
N LEU A 31 -9.17 -0.80 0.82
CA LEU A 31 -8.85 0.17 1.87
C LEU A 31 -8.53 1.56 1.29
N VAL A 32 -7.74 1.61 0.23
CA VAL A 32 -7.43 2.87 -0.47
C VAL A 32 -8.71 3.44 -1.09
N GLY A 33 -9.53 2.62 -1.74
CA GLY A 33 -10.84 3.03 -2.26
C GLY A 33 -11.76 3.62 -1.18
N LYS A 34 -11.86 2.97 -0.01
CA LYS A 34 -12.62 3.49 1.14
C LYS A 34 -12.08 4.84 1.64
N THR A 35 -10.75 4.99 1.70
CA THR A 35 -10.11 6.25 2.08
C THR A 35 -10.53 7.39 1.16
N PHE A 36 -10.49 7.17 -0.17
CA PHE A 36 -10.93 8.17 -1.14
C PHE A 36 -12.44 8.40 -1.14
N SER A 37 -13.25 7.38 -0.86
CA SER A 37 -14.71 7.53 -0.67
C SER A 37 -14.99 8.48 0.49
N THR A 38 -14.38 8.23 1.65
CA THR A 38 -14.54 9.12 2.82
C THR A 38 -14.02 10.52 2.55
N LEU A 39 -12.91 10.67 1.83
CA LEU A 39 -12.39 11.98 1.42
C LEU A 39 -13.34 12.71 0.44
N THR A 40 -14.06 11.99 -0.42
CA THR A 40 -15.04 12.59 -1.33
C THR A 40 -16.23 13.17 -0.56
N GLU A 41 -16.68 12.48 0.48
CA GLU A 41 -17.73 12.95 1.39
C GLU A 41 -17.24 14.06 2.32
N ASN A 42 -15.94 14.11 2.61
CA ASN A 42 -15.30 15.05 3.54
C ASN A 42 -14.08 15.68 2.86
N PRO A 43 -14.25 16.65 1.94
CA PRO A 43 -13.15 17.17 1.10
C PRO A 43 -12.02 17.85 1.89
N ASN A 44 -12.31 18.27 3.11
CA ASN A 44 -11.33 18.85 4.03
C ASN A 44 -10.70 17.80 4.97
N GLY A 45 -11.01 16.52 4.80
CA GLY A 45 -10.73 15.46 5.77
C GLY A 45 -11.71 15.43 6.94
N LEU A 46 -11.54 14.42 7.80
CA LEU A 46 -12.38 14.25 8.99
C LEU A 46 -12.02 15.28 10.06
N GLN A 47 -13.02 15.97 10.59
CA GLN A 47 -12.84 16.94 11.66
C GLN A 47 -12.46 16.26 12.98
N GLY A 48 -11.52 16.87 13.71
CA GLY A 48 -11.17 16.46 15.07
C GLY A 48 -12.21 16.88 16.11
N LEU A 49 -11.98 16.48 17.36
CA LEU A 49 -12.85 16.82 18.49
C LEU A 49 -12.76 18.29 18.89
N ASP A 50 -11.54 18.79 19.01
CA ASP A 50 -11.20 20.12 19.51
C ASP A 50 -9.87 20.54 18.90
N GLU A 51 -9.90 20.81 17.59
CA GLU A 51 -8.72 21.19 16.81
C GLU A 51 -8.38 22.67 17.03
N SER A 52 -7.09 22.97 17.19
CA SER A 52 -6.62 24.36 17.10
C SER A 52 -6.82 24.90 15.68
N PRO A 53 -6.96 26.22 15.48
CA PRO A 53 -7.09 26.82 14.14
C PRO A 53 -5.96 26.42 13.19
N GLU A 54 -4.72 26.33 13.69
CA GLU A 54 -3.55 25.91 12.92
C GLU A 54 -3.67 24.45 12.46
N THR A 55 -4.20 23.58 13.33
CA THR A 55 -4.41 22.16 13.03
C THR A 55 -5.49 21.98 11.96
N VAL A 56 -6.58 22.74 12.06
CA VAL A 56 -7.64 22.75 11.05
C VAL A 56 -7.08 23.14 9.68
N GLU A 57 -6.25 24.19 9.63
CA GLU A 57 -5.66 24.64 8.38
C GLU A 57 -4.68 23.62 7.82
N LYS A 58 -3.78 23.07 8.64
CA LYS A 58 -2.85 22.00 8.25
C LYS A 58 -3.59 20.81 7.63
N ARG A 59 -4.68 20.37 8.26
CA ARG A 59 -5.51 19.27 7.77
C ARG A 59 -6.15 19.59 6.42
N LYS A 60 -6.74 20.78 6.27
CA LYS A 60 -7.36 21.22 5.01
C LYS A 60 -6.34 21.29 3.88
N VAL A 61 -5.20 21.92 4.13
CA VAL A 61 -4.11 22.04 3.14
C VAL A 61 -3.65 20.65 2.69
N PHE A 62 -3.41 19.73 3.64
CA PHE A 62 -3.02 18.36 3.32
C PHE A 62 -4.03 17.69 2.38
N TRP A 63 -5.32 17.66 2.77
CA TRP A 63 -6.33 16.95 2.00
C TRP A 63 -6.65 17.59 0.65
N SER A 64 -6.54 18.92 0.54
CA SER A 64 -6.68 19.62 -0.74
C SER A 64 -5.61 19.24 -1.78
N SER A 65 -4.42 18.83 -1.31
CA SER A 65 -3.31 18.41 -2.16
C SER A 65 -3.45 16.97 -2.68
N VAL A 66 -4.21 16.14 -1.96
CA VAL A 66 -4.39 14.72 -2.28
C VAL A 66 -5.40 14.56 -3.41
N LYS A 67 -4.96 13.97 -4.52
CA LYS A 67 -5.82 13.68 -5.67
C LYS A 67 -6.31 12.23 -5.64
N PRO A 68 -7.53 11.93 -6.09
CA PRO A 68 -8.03 10.56 -6.19
C PRO A 68 -7.15 9.70 -7.10
N VAL A 69 -6.91 8.43 -6.73
CA VAL A 69 -6.14 7.48 -7.54
C VAL A 69 -6.86 6.16 -7.76
N HIS A 70 -6.65 5.57 -8.93
CA HIS A 70 -6.92 4.15 -9.14
C HIS A 70 -5.76 3.34 -8.57
N PHE A 71 -6.03 2.53 -7.54
CA PHE A 71 -5.01 1.80 -6.82
C PHE A 71 -5.11 0.29 -7.08
N GLY A 72 -3.96 -0.36 -7.22
CA GLY A 72 -3.84 -1.79 -7.37
C GLY A 72 -2.49 -2.27 -6.84
N VAL A 73 -2.44 -3.53 -6.41
CA VAL A 73 -1.24 -4.14 -5.82
C VAL A 73 -0.78 -5.30 -6.69
N LYS A 74 0.53 -5.40 -6.88
CA LYS A 74 1.18 -6.49 -7.60
C LYS A 74 2.24 -7.15 -6.73
N LEU A 75 2.34 -8.47 -6.79
CA LEU A 75 3.51 -9.18 -6.27
C LEU A 75 4.65 -9.08 -7.28
N GLY A 76 5.77 -8.56 -6.82
CA GLY A 76 6.99 -8.41 -7.62
C GLY A 76 7.89 -9.64 -7.58
N SER A 77 8.50 -9.97 -8.72
CA SER A 77 9.60 -10.92 -8.83
C SER A 77 10.64 -10.40 -9.81
N LYS A 78 11.93 -10.62 -9.53
CA LYS A 78 13.01 -10.32 -10.49
C LYS A 78 13.00 -11.26 -11.71
N SER A 79 12.31 -12.40 -11.61
CA SER A 79 12.22 -13.40 -12.67
C SER A 79 10.77 -13.69 -13.02
N LEU A 80 10.48 -13.80 -14.32
CA LEU A 80 9.18 -14.25 -14.82
C LEU A 80 8.84 -15.66 -14.33
N LEU A 81 9.85 -16.53 -14.14
CA LEU A 81 9.64 -17.87 -13.58
C LEU A 81 9.09 -17.80 -12.15
N GLY A 82 9.54 -16.82 -11.35
CA GLY A 82 9.02 -16.59 -10.00
C GLY A 82 7.52 -16.23 -10.00
N ILE A 83 7.04 -15.51 -11.03
CA ILE A 83 5.62 -15.22 -11.18
C ILE A 83 4.80 -16.50 -11.36
N PHE A 84 5.28 -17.45 -12.19
CA PHE A 84 4.62 -18.75 -12.32
C PHE A 84 4.64 -19.54 -11.01
N GLY A 85 5.70 -19.41 -10.21
CA GLY A 85 5.75 -19.95 -8.85
C GLY A 85 4.65 -19.38 -7.95
N TYR A 86 4.46 -18.05 -7.94
CA TYR A 86 3.37 -17.42 -7.19
C TYR A 86 1.98 -17.86 -7.66
N ILE A 87 1.77 -18.00 -8.98
CA ILE A 87 0.51 -18.51 -9.53
C ILE A 87 0.25 -19.94 -9.05
N ALA A 88 1.24 -20.82 -9.16
CA ALA A 88 1.12 -22.21 -8.72
C ALA A 88 0.81 -22.29 -7.22
N PHE A 89 1.50 -21.49 -6.40
CA PHE A 89 1.23 -21.39 -4.97
C PHE A 89 -0.20 -20.89 -4.68
N GLY A 90 -0.66 -19.86 -5.40
CA GLY A 90 -2.04 -19.37 -5.30
C GLY A 90 -3.09 -20.42 -5.67
N ILE A 91 -2.84 -21.23 -6.71
CA ILE A 91 -3.72 -22.34 -7.10
C ILE A 91 -3.77 -23.41 -5.99
N ILE A 92 -2.63 -23.78 -5.41
CA ILE A 92 -2.57 -24.71 -4.28
C ILE A 92 -3.40 -24.19 -3.12
N LEU A 93 -3.22 -22.92 -2.74
CA LEU A 93 -4.01 -22.30 -1.67
C LEU A 93 -5.50 -22.26 -1.99
N GLY A 94 -5.88 -21.96 -3.24
CA GLY A 94 -7.28 -21.94 -3.66
C GLY A 94 -7.94 -23.33 -3.62
N LEU A 95 -7.27 -24.34 -4.17
CA LEU A 95 -7.78 -25.72 -4.22
C LEU A 95 -7.89 -26.31 -2.82
N PHE A 96 -6.81 -26.29 -2.04
CA PHE A 96 -6.80 -26.88 -0.70
C PHE A 96 -7.52 -26.01 0.33
N GLY A 97 -7.49 -24.68 0.18
CA GLY A 97 -8.16 -23.74 1.09
C GLY A 97 -9.69 -23.73 0.97
N SER A 98 -10.27 -24.38 -0.04
CA SER A 98 -11.73 -24.45 -0.21
C SER A 98 -12.41 -25.50 0.68
N THR A 99 -11.67 -26.53 1.12
CA THR A 99 -12.21 -27.65 1.92
C THR A 99 -11.63 -27.66 3.33
N SER A 100 -12.37 -28.21 4.30
CA SER A 100 -11.90 -28.34 5.69
C SER A 100 -10.65 -29.23 5.79
N PHE A 101 -10.64 -30.36 5.06
CA PHE A 101 -9.49 -31.26 5.00
C PHE A 101 -8.26 -30.61 4.35
N GLY A 102 -8.44 -29.90 3.24
CA GLY A 102 -7.32 -29.21 2.58
C GLY A 102 -6.75 -28.07 3.43
N ARG A 103 -7.60 -27.27 4.10
CA ARG A 103 -7.14 -26.27 5.09
C ARG A 103 -6.34 -26.92 6.21
N TRP A 104 -6.85 -28.03 6.76
CA TRP A 104 -6.13 -28.78 7.78
C TRP A 104 -4.75 -29.22 7.27
N LEU A 105 -4.67 -29.68 6.02
CA LEU A 105 -3.42 -30.14 5.41
C LEU A 105 -2.40 -29.00 5.21
N LEU A 106 -2.85 -27.85 4.69
CA LEU A 106 -2.04 -26.64 4.53
C LEU A 106 -1.48 -26.15 5.88
N LEU A 107 -2.30 -26.13 6.92
CA LEU A 107 -1.89 -25.70 8.27
C LEU A 107 -1.02 -26.75 8.98
N LYS A 108 -1.25 -28.03 8.72
CA LYS A 108 -0.48 -29.12 9.35
C LYS A 108 0.90 -29.26 8.71
N TYR A 109 1.06 -28.97 7.42
CA TYR A 109 2.32 -29.14 6.70
C TYR A 109 2.70 -27.92 5.83
N PRO A 110 2.76 -26.69 6.40
CA PRO A 110 2.97 -25.48 5.62
C PRO A 110 4.25 -25.51 4.79
N SER A 111 5.33 -26.11 5.32
CA SER A 111 6.61 -26.23 4.61
C SER A 111 6.55 -27.11 3.36
N ILE A 112 5.67 -28.11 3.32
CA ILE A 112 5.49 -28.95 2.13
C ILE A 112 4.80 -28.13 1.03
N PHE A 113 3.71 -27.45 1.37
CA PHE A 113 2.89 -26.71 0.40
C PHE A 113 3.50 -25.38 -0.03
N SER A 114 4.47 -24.86 0.72
CA SER A 114 5.22 -23.65 0.40
C SER A 114 6.62 -23.93 -0.12
N LEU A 115 7.00 -25.20 -0.34
CA LEU A 115 8.34 -25.61 -0.75
C LEU A 115 9.44 -25.02 0.17
N GLY A 116 9.19 -25.05 1.48
CA GLY A 116 10.08 -24.54 2.52
C GLY A 116 9.93 -23.04 2.80
N GLY A 117 9.12 -22.29 2.03
CA GLY A 117 8.95 -20.85 2.23
C GLY A 117 8.23 -20.47 3.53
N PHE A 118 7.40 -21.35 4.07
CA PHE A 118 6.71 -21.16 5.35
C PHE A 118 6.95 -22.33 6.29
N SER A 119 7.09 -22.04 7.58
CA SER A 119 7.28 -23.03 8.64
C SER A 119 6.27 -22.82 9.76
N LYS A 120 6.06 -23.84 10.61
CA LYS A 120 5.23 -23.70 11.81
C LYS A 120 5.87 -22.87 12.91
N ASN A 121 7.20 -22.87 12.94
CA ASN A 121 7.96 -22.15 13.96
C ASN A 121 8.17 -20.69 13.58
N GLY A 122 7.70 -20.28 12.39
CA GLY A 122 8.00 -18.97 11.83
C GLY A 122 9.46 -18.88 11.36
N PRO A 123 9.92 -17.67 11.01
CA PRO A 123 11.33 -17.37 10.81
C PRO A 123 12.08 -17.34 12.15
N SER A 124 13.37 -17.65 12.12
CA SER A 124 14.31 -17.44 13.23
C SER A 124 14.57 -15.96 13.47
N GLU A 125 15.09 -15.63 14.66
CA GLU A 125 15.47 -14.25 15.00
C GLU A 125 16.51 -13.69 14.02
N GLU A 126 17.51 -14.48 13.64
CA GLU A 126 18.53 -14.08 12.66
C GLU A 126 17.94 -13.80 11.27
N GLU A 127 16.97 -14.60 10.83
CA GLU A 127 16.24 -14.36 9.57
C GLU A 127 15.43 -13.06 9.64
N VAL A 128 14.81 -12.75 10.78
CA VAL A 128 14.07 -11.49 10.99
C VAL A 128 15.02 -10.30 11.04
N GLU A 129 16.13 -10.40 11.76
CA GLU A 129 17.12 -9.32 11.90
C GLU A 129 17.83 -8.98 10.59
N SER A 130 18.11 -9.98 9.75
CA SER A 130 18.77 -9.79 8.46
C SER A 130 17.82 -9.42 7.32
N ALA A 131 16.52 -9.62 7.50
CA ALA A 131 15.52 -9.32 6.48
C ALA A 131 15.20 -7.82 6.37
N SER A 132 14.78 -7.42 5.17
CA SER A 132 14.32 -6.07 4.87
C SER A 132 13.19 -6.13 3.86
N PHE A 133 12.34 -5.09 3.85
CA PHE A 133 11.30 -4.96 2.83
C PHE A 133 11.59 -3.83 1.85
N LYS A 134 11.04 -3.98 0.65
CA LYS A 134 11.04 -2.95 -0.39
C LYS A 134 9.72 -2.97 -1.13
N MET A 135 9.02 -1.85 -1.10
CA MET A 135 7.77 -1.64 -1.82
C MET A 135 7.95 -0.51 -2.84
N TRP A 136 7.51 -0.75 -4.06
CA TRP A 136 7.57 0.22 -5.15
C TRP A 136 6.18 0.74 -5.46
N PHE A 137 6.05 2.05 -5.61
CA PHE A 137 4.83 2.69 -6.06
C PHE A 137 5.10 3.31 -7.43
N VAL A 138 4.31 2.88 -8.42
CA VAL A 138 4.40 3.38 -9.79
C VAL A 138 3.10 4.12 -10.08
N GLY A 139 3.18 5.46 -10.08
CA GLY A 139 2.07 6.33 -10.38
C GLY A 139 2.09 6.78 -11.83
N HIS A 140 0.97 6.65 -12.53
CA HIS A 140 0.77 7.24 -13.85
C HIS A 140 -0.30 8.34 -13.72
N GLY A 141 0.00 9.53 -14.22
CA GLY A 141 -0.91 10.67 -14.13
C GLY A 141 -0.75 11.65 -15.28
N PHE A 142 -1.40 12.80 -15.16
CA PHE A 142 -1.38 13.88 -16.15
C PHE A 142 -0.51 15.03 -15.65
N SER A 143 0.26 15.62 -16.55
CA SER A 143 1.07 16.81 -16.27
C SER A 143 0.24 18.08 -16.14
N ASP A 144 -0.99 18.08 -16.70
CA ASP A 144 -1.89 19.22 -16.77
C ASP A 144 -3.36 18.77 -16.55
N GLU A 145 -4.12 19.56 -15.81
CA GLU A 145 -5.54 19.27 -15.50
C GLU A 145 -6.44 19.29 -16.74
N SER A 146 -6.13 20.13 -17.72
CA SER A 146 -6.85 20.18 -19.01
C SER A 146 -6.68 18.90 -19.82
N LEU A 147 -5.55 18.21 -19.69
CA LEU A 147 -5.34 16.90 -20.30
C LEU A 147 -6.17 15.83 -19.58
N ALA A 148 -6.24 15.89 -18.25
CA ALA A 148 -7.04 14.97 -17.46
C ALA A 148 -8.56 15.12 -17.72
N ALA A 149 -9.01 16.33 -18.11
CA ALA A 149 -10.40 16.62 -18.44
C ALA A 149 -10.83 16.15 -19.84
N LYS A 150 -9.88 15.87 -20.74
CA LYS A 150 -10.19 15.36 -22.09
C LYS A 150 -10.64 13.90 -22.00
N GLU A 151 -11.73 13.60 -22.68
CA GLU A 151 -12.24 12.24 -22.78
C GLU A 151 -11.22 11.33 -23.48
N ASN A 152 -10.97 10.14 -22.93
CA ASN A 152 -10.01 9.15 -23.44
C ASN A 152 -8.54 9.58 -23.52
N SER A 153 -8.13 10.66 -22.84
CA SER A 153 -6.71 11.00 -22.72
C SER A 153 -5.97 9.94 -21.90
N LYS A 154 -4.73 9.65 -22.31
CA LYS A 154 -3.84 8.76 -21.58
C LYS A 154 -2.93 9.57 -20.65
N PRO A 155 -2.57 9.04 -19.46
CA PRO A 155 -1.51 9.61 -18.64
C PRO A 155 -0.23 9.87 -19.44
N ASP A 156 0.40 11.02 -19.22
CA ASP A 156 1.62 11.46 -19.90
C ASP A 156 2.83 11.58 -18.95
N THR A 157 2.61 11.27 -17.68
CA THR A 157 3.61 11.40 -16.61
C THR A 157 3.66 10.12 -15.79
N GLU A 158 4.87 9.70 -15.46
CA GLU A 158 5.13 8.63 -14.50
C GLU A 158 5.96 9.17 -13.32
N ILE A 159 5.56 8.78 -12.11
CA ILE A 159 6.34 8.96 -10.88
C ILE A 159 6.58 7.58 -10.25
N ILE A 160 7.83 7.32 -9.89
CA ILE A 160 8.21 6.11 -9.15
C ILE A 160 8.69 6.55 -7.79
N THR A 161 8.04 6.04 -6.75
CA THR A 161 8.49 6.19 -5.36
C THR A 161 8.74 4.82 -4.74
N ARG A 162 9.45 4.80 -3.62
CA ARG A 162 9.87 3.59 -2.95
C ARG A 162 9.73 3.75 -1.44
N ILE A 163 9.27 2.69 -0.79
CA ILE A 163 9.33 2.54 0.67
C ILE A 163 10.25 1.37 1.00
N THR A 164 11.16 1.57 1.93
CA THR A 164 12.04 0.51 2.47
C THR A 164 12.08 0.53 3.98
N GLY A 165 12.38 -0.61 4.58
CA GLY A 165 12.56 -0.73 6.03
C GLY A 165 13.07 -2.11 6.42
N PRO A 166 13.07 -2.42 7.73
CA PRO A 166 13.47 -3.74 8.25
C PRO A 166 12.47 -4.83 7.81
N GLU A 167 12.50 -6.01 8.41
CA GLU A 167 11.53 -7.07 8.06
C GLU A 167 10.06 -6.56 8.16
N MET A 168 9.22 -6.95 7.20
CA MET A 168 7.87 -6.37 7.00
C MET A 168 6.87 -6.80 8.08
N GLY A 169 6.87 -8.06 8.49
CA GLY A 169 5.83 -8.66 9.33
C GLY A 169 6.03 -8.45 10.83
N TYR A 170 7.20 -8.78 11.35
CA TYR A 170 7.55 -8.82 12.76
C TYR A 170 8.22 -7.55 13.26
N VAL A 171 8.85 -6.75 12.39
CA VAL A 171 9.51 -5.50 12.81
C VAL A 171 8.72 -4.27 12.37
N THR A 172 8.53 -4.12 11.06
CA THR A 172 7.89 -2.92 10.48
C THR A 172 6.44 -2.78 10.92
N THR A 173 5.66 -3.86 10.90
CA THR A 173 4.23 -3.79 11.24
C THR A 173 4.01 -3.36 12.71
N PRO A 174 4.71 -3.91 13.72
CA PRO A 174 4.64 -3.40 15.08
C PRO A 174 5.09 -1.94 15.22
N ILE A 175 6.14 -1.50 14.51
CA ILE A 175 6.54 -0.08 14.49
C ILE A 175 5.38 0.79 14.03
N ILE A 176 4.74 0.46 12.90
CA ILE A 176 3.59 1.22 12.38
C ILE A 176 2.44 1.24 13.39
N MET A 177 2.10 0.11 13.99
CA MET A 177 1.02 0.01 14.97
C MET A 177 1.28 0.88 16.20
N ILE A 178 2.52 0.86 16.73
CA ILE A 178 2.91 1.66 17.89
C ILE A 178 2.86 3.14 17.55
N GLN A 179 3.40 3.56 16.40
CA GLN A 179 3.37 4.99 16.01
C GLN A 179 1.94 5.50 15.82
N CYS A 180 1.05 4.71 15.22
CA CYS A 180 -0.38 5.03 15.14
C CYS A 180 -1.02 5.16 16.53
N ALA A 181 -0.71 4.25 17.46
CA ALA A 181 -1.23 4.30 18.83
C ALA A 181 -0.73 5.54 19.59
N LEU A 182 0.55 5.88 19.44
CA LEU A 182 1.14 7.08 20.04
C LEU A 182 0.49 8.36 19.52
N ILE A 183 0.17 8.44 18.23
CA ILE A 183 -0.59 9.57 17.66
C ILE A 183 -2.00 9.62 18.26
N ILE A 184 -2.70 8.49 18.36
CA ILE A 184 -4.04 8.44 18.98
C ILE A 184 -4.01 8.97 20.41
N LEU A 185 -3.00 8.58 21.20
CA LEU A 185 -2.86 8.99 22.60
C LEU A 185 -2.47 10.47 22.74
N SER A 186 -1.52 10.95 21.95
CA SER A 186 -0.94 12.29 22.10
C SER A 186 -1.72 13.38 21.37
N GLN A 187 -2.40 13.05 20.28
CA GLN A 187 -3.10 14.00 19.40
C GLN A 187 -4.62 13.77 19.40
N ARG A 188 -5.17 13.18 20.47
CA ARG A 188 -6.57 12.71 20.53
C ARG A 188 -7.58 13.77 20.11
N ASN A 189 -7.39 15.02 20.54
CA ASN A 189 -8.30 16.14 20.23
C ASN A 189 -8.30 16.52 18.75
N ASN A 190 -7.22 16.21 18.03
CA ASN A 190 -7.08 16.49 16.60
C ASN A 190 -7.68 15.38 15.72
N LEU A 191 -8.13 14.27 16.33
CA LEU A 191 -8.66 13.11 15.62
C LEU A 191 -10.18 13.01 15.77
N PRO A 192 -10.88 12.31 14.86
CA PRO A 192 -12.33 12.15 14.91
C PRO A 192 -12.83 11.59 16.25
N LYS A 193 -14.05 11.98 16.66
CA LYS A 193 -14.66 11.54 17.93
C LYS A 193 -14.73 10.02 18.09
N GLY A 194 -14.90 9.29 17.00
CA GLY A 194 -14.96 7.83 16.98
C GLY A 194 -15.59 7.34 15.68
N GLY A 195 -15.52 6.04 15.44
CA GLY A 195 -16.01 5.41 14.21
C GLY A 195 -15.03 4.35 13.71
N VAL A 196 -15.35 3.77 12.55
CA VAL A 196 -14.49 2.81 11.85
C VAL A 196 -13.93 3.49 10.60
N TYR A 197 -12.66 3.84 10.64
CA TYR A 197 -11.98 4.59 9.59
C TYR A 197 -10.76 3.86 9.09
N THR A 198 -10.37 4.14 7.84
CA THR A 198 -9.10 3.65 7.31
C THR A 198 -7.94 4.44 7.94
N PRO A 199 -6.76 3.81 8.12
CA PRO A 199 -5.59 4.52 8.63
C PRO A 199 -5.22 5.74 7.77
N GLY A 200 -5.39 5.64 6.44
CA GLY A 200 -5.08 6.72 5.51
C GLY A 200 -5.86 8.00 5.80
N ILE A 201 -7.18 7.91 6.04
CA ILE A 201 -8.01 9.11 6.28
C ILE A 201 -7.75 9.74 7.66
N VAL A 202 -7.34 8.92 8.64
CA VAL A 202 -7.08 9.38 10.02
C VAL A 202 -5.69 9.98 10.16
N PHE A 203 -4.67 9.28 9.68
CA PHE A 203 -3.27 9.63 9.94
C PHE A 203 -2.62 10.45 8.83
N GLY A 204 -3.25 10.59 7.66
CA GLY A 204 -2.74 11.40 6.55
C GLY A 204 -2.19 12.78 6.97
N PRO A 205 -2.96 13.64 7.66
CA PRO A 205 -2.51 14.98 8.02
C PRO A 205 -1.59 15.04 9.26
N THR A 206 -1.23 13.89 9.83
CA THR A 206 -0.42 13.79 11.07
C THR A 206 1.07 13.73 10.75
N ASP A 207 1.90 13.63 11.80
CA ASP A 207 3.35 13.41 11.72
C ASP A 207 3.73 11.92 11.58
N LEU A 208 2.80 11.03 11.21
CA LEU A 208 3.07 9.59 11.11
C LEU A 208 4.25 9.27 10.19
N GLN A 209 4.34 9.89 9.01
CA GLN A 209 5.45 9.60 8.08
C GLN A 209 6.81 9.91 8.72
N GLU A 210 6.97 11.09 9.34
CA GLU A 210 8.21 11.49 10.03
C GLU A 210 8.56 10.52 11.16
N ARG A 211 7.56 10.09 11.94
CA ARG A 211 7.75 9.09 13.00
C ARG A 211 8.24 7.76 12.43
N LEU A 212 7.68 7.31 11.30
CA LEU A 212 8.12 6.07 10.65
C LEU A 212 9.56 6.21 10.12
N GLU A 213 9.93 7.37 9.58
CA GLU A 213 11.30 7.70 9.16
C GLU A 213 12.29 7.64 10.32
N GLN A 214 11.95 8.24 11.46
CA GLN A 214 12.74 8.17 12.69
C GLN A 214 12.88 6.74 13.25
N ASN A 215 12.01 5.81 12.83
CA ASN A 215 12.01 4.41 13.25
C ASN A 215 12.45 3.46 12.12
N GLY A 216 13.24 3.94 11.16
CA GLY A 216 13.95 3.10 10.20
C GLY A 216 13.16 2.74 8.94
N ILE A 217 12.07 3.45 8.63
CA ILE A 217 11.30 3.29 7.39
C ILE A 217 11.55 4.48 6.46
N SER A 218 12.11 4.27 5.27
CA SER A 218 12.44 5.36 4.34
C SER A 218 11.40 5.52 3.24
N PHE A 219 11.15 6.76 2.83
CA PHE A 219 10.24 7.13 1.74
C PHE A 219 11.02 7.93 0.69
N ASP A 220 11.23 7.36 -0.49
CA ASP A 220 12.07 7.95 -1.53
C ASP A 220 11.28 8.26 -2.80
N VAL A 221 11.53 9.42 -3.39
CA VAL A 221 11.16 9.71 -4.79
C VAL A 221 12.31 9.26 -5.69
N ILE A 222 12.06 8.26 -6.53
CA ILE A 222 13.10 7.61 -7.34
C ILE A 222 13.21 8.26 -8.72
N SER A 223 12.06 8.52 -9.36
CA SER A 223 12.05 9.26 -10.62
C SER A 223 10.71 9.90 -10.88
N LYS A 224 10.74 10.98 -11.67
CA LYS A 224 9.57 11.60 -12.30
C LYS A 224 9.93 11.85 -13.76
N SER A 225 9.14 11.32 -14.68
CA SER A 225 9.45 11.38 -16.11
C SER A 225 8.18 11.55 -16.94
N LYS A 226 8.31 12.22 -18.10
CA LYS A 226 7.26 12.21 -19.12
C LYS A 226 7.25 10.86 -19.82
N LEU A 227 6.06 10.31 -20.02
CA LEU A 227 5.85 9.12 -20.84
C LEU A 227 5.93 9.50 -22.31
N SER A 228 6.63 8.70 -23.08
CA SER A 228 6.65 8.82 -24.55
C SER A 228 5.29 8.33 -25.07
N SER A 229 4.60 9.16 -25.85
CA SER A 229 3.35 8.81 -26.53
C SER A 229 3.52 7.65 -27.51
#